data_AF-A0A968VE02-F1
#
_entry.id   AF-A0A968VE02-F1
#
_cell.length_a   1.000
_cell.length_b   1.000
_cell.length_c   1.000
_cell.angle_alpha   90.00
_cell.angle_beta   90.00
_cell.angle_gamma   90.00
#
_symmetry.space_group_name_H-M   'P 1'
#
loop_
_entity.id
_entity.type
_entity.pdbx_description
1 polymer ?
#
loop_
_entity_poly.entity_id
_entity_poly.type
_entity_poly.pdbx_seq_one_letter_code
_entity_poly.pdbx_strand_id
1 'polypeptide(L)' 'MQSQLIEFLQKELSLSNETIAVALRRCQAVAGELPMVLWQYGFITSEQLERIFEWQDSIF' A
#
# COMPACT_ATOMS: atom_id res chain seq x y z
N MET A 1 10.51 -2.53 -7.97
CA MET A 1 9.70 -1.42 -7.43
C MET A 1 8.27 -1.85 -7.11
N GLN A 2 7.30 -1.89 -8.04
CA GLN A 2 5.89 -2.24 -7.67
C GLN A 2 5.70 -3.63 -7.06
N SER A 3 6.40 -4.66 -7.57
CA SER A 3 6.26 -6.03 -7.05
C SER A 3 6.78 -6.19 -5.61
N GLN A 4 7.82 -5.42 -5.22
CA GLN A 4 8.38 -5.46 -3.87
C GLN A 4 7.42 -4.81 -2.85
N LEU A 5 6.77 -3.71 -3.24
CA LEU A 5 5.76 -3.07 -2.39
C LEU A 5 4.58 -4.01 -2.17
N ILE A 6 4.07 -4.65 -3.22
CA ILE A 6 2.97 -5.63 -3.08
C ILE A 6 3.36 -6.79 -2.15
N GLU A 7 4.58 -7.30 -2.27
CA GLU A 7 5.09 -8.35 -1.40
C GLU A 7 5.20 -7.90 0.06
N PHE A 8 5.68 -6.68 0.31
CA PHE A 8 5.70 -6.07 1.65
C PHE A 8 4.27 -5.94 2.22
N LEU A 9 3.34 -5.40 1.43
CA LEU A 9 1.93 -5.25 1.84
C LEU A 9 1.31 -6.60 2.23
N GLN A 10 1.61 -7.68 1.49
CA GLN A 10 1.11 -9.02 1.78
C GLN A 10 1.78 -9.65 3.01
N LYS A 11 3.11 -9.55 3.13
CA LYS A 11 3.87 -10.24 4.17
C LYS A 11 3.91 -9.49 5.49
N GLU A 12 4.20 -8.19 5.44
CA GLU A 12 4.41 -7.36 6.63
C GLU A 12 3.12 -6.74 7.16
N LEU A 13 2.17 -6.47 6.26
CA LEU A 13 0.87 -5.87 6.62
C LEU A 13 -0.30 -6.86 6.53
N SER A 14 -0.04 -8.12 6.13
CA SER A 14 -1.06 -9.17 6.00
C SER A 14 -2.26 -8.77 5.12
N LEU A 15 -2.04 -7.89 4.14
CA LEU A 15 -3.10 -7.47 3.23
C LEU A 15 -3.42 -8.58 2.23
N SER A 16 -4.71 -8.82 2.05
CA SER A 16 -5.19 -9.78 1.06
C SER A 16 -4.95 -9.28 -0.37
N ASN A 17 -4.81 -10.21 -1.31
CA ASN A 17 -4.73 -9.88 -2.74
C ASN A 17 -5.93 -9.08 -3.23
N GLU A 18 -7.11 -9.34 -2.67
CA GLU A 18 -8.35 -8.66 -3.01
C GLU A 18 -8.29 -7.19 -2.59
N THR A 19 -7.83 -6.91 -1.37
CA THR A 19 -7.64 -5.55 -0.86
C THR A 19 -6.65 -4.77 -1.73
N ILE A 20 -5.51 -5.38 -2.06
CA ILE A 20 -4.49 -4.75 -2.91
C ILE A 20 -5.03 -4.48 -4.31
N ALA A 21 -5.75 -5.45 -4.91
CA ALA A 21 -6.36 -5.28 -6.22
C ALA A 21 -7.40 -4.15 -6.26
N VAL A 22 -8.21 -4.01 -5.21
CA VAL A 22 -9.17 -2.90 -5.08
C VAL A 22 -8.45 -1.57 -4.96
N ALA A 23 -7.42 -1.48 -4.12
CA ALA A 23 -6.62 -0.27 -3.95
C ALA A 23 -5.91 0.13 -5.25
N LEU A 24 -5.36 -0.82 -6.01
CA LEU A 24 -4.72 -0.58 -7.30
C LEU A 24 -5.69 -0.01 -8.35
N ARG A 25 -6.92 -0.55 -8.43
CA ARG A 25 -7.95 0.00 -9.35
C ARG A 25 -8.32 1.44 -8.99
N ARG A 26 -8.44 1.74 -7.69
CA ARG A 26 -8.77 3.10 -7.21
C ARG A 26 -7.61 4.06 -7.43
N CYS A 27 -6.38 3.60 -7.21
CA CYS A 27 -5.14 4.30 -7.50
C CYS A 27 -5.09 4.77 -8.97
N GLN A 28 -5.45 3.89 -9.91
CA GLN A 28 -5.57 4.26 -11.34
C GLN A 28 -6.65 5.30 -11.62
N ALA A 29 -7.78 5.26 -10.91
CA ALA A 29 -8.89 6.18 -11.11
C ALA A 29 -8.63 7.60 -10.58
N VAL A 30 -7.90 7.72 -9.46
CA VAL A 30 -7.62 9.00 -8.79
C VAL A 30 -6.21 9.53 -9.03
N ALA A 31 -5.38 8.79 -9.77
CA ALA A 31 -3.96 9.07 -9.99
C ALA A 31 -3.18 9.31 -8.67
N GLY A 32 -3.60 8.68 -7.58
CA GLY A 32 -2.97 8.78 -6.26
C GLY A 32 -1.93 7.67 -6.06
N GLU A 33 -1.09 7.79 -5.03
CA GLU A 33 -0.15 6.72 -4.67
C GLU A 33 -0.85 5.58 -3.92
N LEU A 34 -0.41 4.34 -4.13
CA LEU A 34 -1.01 3.16 -3.51
C LEU A 34 -1.08 3.24 -1.96
N PRO A 35 -0.03 3.69 -1.22
CA PRO A 35 -0.09 3.81 0.24
C PRO A 35 -1.17 4.80 0.68
N MET A 36 -1.25 5.96 0.00
CA MET A 36 -2.25 6.98 0.29
C MET A 36 -3.67 6.49 0.03
N VAL A 37 -3.88 5.75 -1.07
CA VAL A 37 -5.16 5.15 -1.40
C VAL A 37 -5.55 4.11 -0.35
N LEU A 38 -4.63 3.24 0.07
CA LEU A 38 -4.90 2.26 1.13
C LEU A 38 -5.39 2.92 2.42
N TRP A 39 -4.76 4.04 2.83
CA TRP A 39 -5.16 4.79 4.02
C TRP A 39 -6.51 5.52 3.85
N GLN A 40 -6.71 6.21 2.73
CA GLN A 40 -7.96 6.93 2.45
C GLN A 40 -9.20 6.04 2.46
N TYR A 41 -9.05 4.78 2.04
CA TYR A 41 -10.13 3.79 2.03
C TYR A 41 -10.20 2.95 3.31
N GLY A 42 -9.34 3.22 4.31
CA GLY A 42 -9.35 2.53 5.60
C GLY A 42 -8.86 1.09 5.54
N PHE A 43 -8.12 0.70 4.49
CA PHE A 43 -7.51 -0.62 4.39
C PHE A 43 -6.28 -0.78 5.28
N ILE A 44 -5.68 0.33 5.69
CA ILE A 44 -4.54 0.40 6.60
C ILE A 44 -4.74 1.54 7.61
N THR A 45 -4.07 1.44 8.75
CA THR A 45 -3.99 2.52 9.74
C THR A 45 -2.90 3.54 9.40
N SER A 46 -2.88 4.69 10.09
CA SER A 46 -1.79 5.68 9.97
C SER A 46 -0.43 5.09 10.34
N GLU A 47 -0.39 4.21 11.35
CA GLU A 47 0.84 3.51 11.77
C GLU A 47 1.36 2.57 10.67
N GLN A 48 0.47 1.83 10.01
CA GLN A 48 0.84 0.98 8.89
C GLN A 48 1.27 1.80 7.67
N LEU A 49 0.67 2.97 7.46
CA LEU A 49 1.06 3.92 6.42
C LEU A 49 2.48 4.44 6.65
N GLU A 50 2.81 4.85 7.88
CA GLU A 50 4.15 5.27 8.27
C GLU A 50 5.17 4.15 7.99
N ARG A 51 4.89 2.91 8.39
CA ARG A 51 5.75 1.75 8.10
C ARG A 51 5.98 1.51 6.60
N ILE A 52 4.99 1.79 5.74
CA ILE A 52 5.18 1.68 4.29
C ILE A 52 6.17 2.72 3.80
N PHE A 53 6.06 3.98 4.27
CA PHE A 53 6.98 5.04 3.89
C PHE A 53 8.39 4.79 4.42
N GLU A 54 8.54 4.34 5.67
CA GLU A 54 9.84 3.94 6.23
C GLU A 54 10.49 2.81 5.42
N TRP A 55 9.70 1.82 5.00
CA TRP A 55 10.18 0.74 4.15
C TRP A 55 10.60 1.24 2.76
N GLN A 56 9.84 2.17 2.18
CA GLN A 56 10.17 2.80 0.90
C GLN A 56 11.46 3.63 0.96
N ASP A 57 11.69 4.36 2.06
CA ASP A 57 12.93 5.10 2.27
C ASP A 57 14.12 4.15 2.50
N SER A 58 13.91 2.98 3.13
CA SER A 58 14.96 1.98 3.36
C SER A 58 15.44 1.26 2.10
N ILE A 59 14.67 1.31 1.00
CA ILE A 59 15.05 0.70 -0.29
C ILE A 59 15.64 1.72 -1.28
N PHE A 60 15.79 2.98 -0.85
CA PHE A 60 16.41 4.08 -1.59
C PHE A 60 17.85 4.33 -1.11
#